data_AF-A0A3B8VVD5-F1
#
_entry.id   AF-A0A3B8VVD5-F1
#
_cell.length_a   1.000
_cell.length_b   1.000
_cell.length_c   1.000
_cell.angle_alpha   90.00
_cell.angle_beta   90.00
_cell.angle_gamma   90.00
#
_symmetry.space_group_name_H-M   'P 1'
#
loop_
_entity.id
_entity.type
_entity.pdbx_description
1 polymer ?
#
loop_
_entity_poly.entity_id
_entity_poly.type
_entity_poly.pdbx_seq_one_letter_code
_entity_poly.pdbx_strand_id
1 'polypeptide(L)' 'LCLGARVVGGELAREITTAFVSAEYSGEERHRRRLGKVLDMEKDSFR' A
#
# COMPACT_ATOMS: atom_id res chain seq x y z
N LEU A 1 2.37 4.65 0.42
CA LEU A 1 3.69 4.56 1.07
C LEU A 1 3.87 5.80 1.94
N CYS A 2 4.26 5.64 3.21
CA CYS A 2 4.58 6.75 4.11
C CYS A 2 5.96 6.50 4.73
N LEU A 3 6.85 7.50 4.72
CA LEU A 3 8.22 7.40 5.23
C LEU A 3 8.52 8.57 6.17
N GLY A 4 9.25 8.32 7.25
CA GLY A 4 9.60 9.34 8.24
C GLY A 4 11.08 9.72 8.16
N ALA A 5 11.38 10.97 7.81
CA ALA A 5 12.77 11.45 7.61
C ALA A 5 13.67 11.38 8.85
N ARG A 6 13.09 11.38 10.06
CA ARG A 6 13.83 11.23 11.33
C ARG A 6 14.04 9.77 11.76
N VAL A 7 13.48 8.82 11.01
CA VAL A 7 13.46 7.39 11.36
C VAL A 7 14.15 6.55 10.28
N VAL A 8 13.99 6.93 9.01
CA VAL A 8 14.53 6.22 7.85
C VAL A 8 15.64 7.05 7.22
N GLY A 9 16.82 6.46 7.02
CA GLY A 9 17.94 7.09 6.32
C GLY A 9 17.68 7.29 4.83
N GLY A 10 18.35 8.25 4.21
CA GLY A 10 18.09 8.67 2.82
C GLY A 10 18.22 7.56 1.78
N GLU A 11 19.28 6.74 1.84
CA GLU A 11 19.46 5.63 0.90
C GLU A 11 18.37 4.57 1.03
N LEU A 12 18.01 4.19 2.26
CA LEU A 12 16.92 3.24 2.50
C LEU A 12 15.57 3.79 2.03
N ALA A 13 15.32 5.09 2.24
CA ALA A 13 14.12 5.74 1.73
C ALA A 13 14.04 5.67 0.19
N ARG A 14 15.17 5.87 -0.50
CA ARG A 14 15.29 5.75 -1.97
C ARG A 14 15.01 4.33 -2.44
N GLU A 15 15.62 3.33 -1.80
CA GLU A 15 15.42 1.91 -2.15
C GLU A 15 13.97 1.48 -1.96
N ILE A 16 13.35 1.77 -0.80
CA ILE A 16 11.95 1.44 -0.51
C ILE A 16 11.02 2.13 -1.52
N THR A 17 11.27 3.40 -1.82
CA THR A 17 10.44 4.15 -2.79
C THR A 17 10.53 3.54 -4.18
N THR A 18 11.74 3.21 -4.63
CA THR A 18 11.98 2.58 -5.93
C THR A 18 11.28 1.22 -6.02
N ALA A 19 11.42 0.39 -4.99
CA ALA A 19 10.78 -0.92 -4.92
C ALA A 19 9.24 -0.81 -4.92
N PHE A 20 8.69 0.14 -4.15
CA PHE A 20 7.24 0.33 -4.07
C PHE A 20 6.64 0.82 -5.39
N VAL A 21 7.25 1.80 -6.04
CA VAL A 21 6.75 2.36 -7.31
C VAL A 21 6.89 1.37 -8.47
N SER A 22 7.92 0.53 -8.45
CA SER A 22 8.14 -0.50 -9.48
C SER A 22 7.32 -1.77 -9.26
N ALA A 23 6.69 -1.92 -8.09
CA ALA A 23 5.92 -3.12 -7.78
C ALA A 23 4.58 -3.14 -8.51
N GLU A 24 4.23 -4.31 -9.05
CA GLU A 24 2.93 -4.55 -9.67
C GLU A 24 2.00 -5.31 -8.73
N TYR A 25 0.72 -4.92 -8.74
CA TYR A 25 -0.29 -5.63 -7.97
C TYR A 25 -0.54 -7.01 -8.57
N SER A 26 -0.32 -8.08 -7.79
CA SER A 26 -0.40 -9.45 -8.33
C SER A 26 -1.80 -9.89 -8.76
N GLY A 27 -2.86 -9.20 -8.34
CA GLY A 27 -4.22 -9.49 -8.79
C GLY A 27 -4.80 -10.84 -8.35
N GLU A 28 -4.09 -11.62 -7.53
CA GLU A 28 -4.55 -12.92 -7.03
C GLU A 28 -5.90 -12.81 -6.34
N GLU A 29 -6.70 -13.88 -6.41
CA GLU A 29 -8.05 -13.92 -5.85
C GLU A 29 -8.09 -13.53 -4.37
N ARG A 30 -7.11 -13.97 -3.57
CA ARG A 30 -7.00 -13.60 -2.16
C ARG A 30 -6.78 -12.09 -1.95
N HIS A 31 -6.02 -11.43 -2.82
CA HIS A 31 -5.73 -10.00 -2.72
C HIS A 31 -6.97 -9.19 -3.14
N ARG A 32 -7.60 -9.56 -4.27
CA ARG A 32 -8.85 -8.93 -4.74
C ARG A 32 -9.97 -9.04 -3.71
N ARG A 33 -10.17 -10.22 -3.13
CA ARG A 33 -11.19 -10.44 -2.09
C ARG A 33 -10.96 -9.60 -0.84
N ARG A 34 -9.71 -9.47 -0.39
CA ARG A 34 -9.37 -8.65 0.79
C ARG A 34 -9.55 -7.16 0.50
N LEU A 35 -9.18 -6.69 -0.69
CA LEU A 35 -9.42 -5.32 -1.12
C LEU A 35 -10.92 -5.00 -1.16
N GLY A 36 -11.74 -5.89 -1.72
CA GLY A 36 -13.20 -5.73 -1.76
C GLY A 36 -13.79 -5.50 -0.37
N LYS A 37 -13.36 -6.26 0.64
CA LYS A 37 -13.82 -6.06 2.03
C LYS A 37 -13.53 -4.67 2.58
N VAL A 38 -12.34 -4.11 2.27
CA VAL A 38 -11.98 -2.75 2.70
C VAL A 38 -12.89 -1.73 2.03
N LEU A 39 -13.09 -1.85 0.72
CA LEU A 39 -13.97 -0.95 -0.04
C LEU A 39 -15.42 -1.03 0.44
N ASP A 40 -15.91 -2.21 0.83
CA ASP A 40 -17.26 -2.36 1.36
C ASP A 40 -17.40 -1.71 2.74
N MET A 41 -16.40 -1.86 3.64
CA MET A 41 -16.38 -1.15 4.92
C MET A 41 -16.35 0.37 4.74
N GLU A 42 -15.62 0.89 3.75
CA GLU A 42 -15.60 2.31 3.43
C GLU A 42 -17.00 2.78 2.98
N LYS A 43 -17.68 2.07 2.08
CA LYS A 43 -19.05 2.41 1.66
C LYS A 43 -20.03 2.47 2.82
N ASP A 44 -19.95 1.51 3.75
CA ASP A 44 -20.84 1.46 4.91
C ASP A 44 -20.56 2.57 5.92
N SER A 45 -19.31 3.04 6.02
CA SER A 45 -18.91 4.11 6.95
C SER A 45 -19.37 5.51 6.50
N PHE A 46 -19.67 5.69 5.22
CA PHE A 46 -20.11 6.97 4.64
C PHE A 46 -21.63 6.98 4.33
N ARG A 47 -22.40 6.07 4.92
CA ARG A 47 -23.85 5.92 4.74
C ARG A 47 -24.61 6.28 6.01
#